data_AF-A0A318PYU1-F1
#
_entry.id   AF-A0A318PYU1-F1
#
_cell.length_a   1.000
_cell.length_b   1.000
_cell.length_c   1.000
_cell.angle_alpha   90.00
_cell.angle_beta   90.00
_cell.angle_gamma   90.00
#
_symmetry.space_group_name_H-M   'P 1'
#
loop_
_entity.id
_entity.type
_entity.pdbx_description
1 polymer ?
#
loop_
_entity_poly.entity_id
_entity_poly.type
_entity_poly.pdbx_seq_one_letter_code
_entity_poly.pdbx_strand_id
1 'polypeptide(L)'
;MEEGDRTGTFTDETWAIWEPLIEEVRQRGKTPPHDLRRTIAAIFWRHENGAKWRSIPAELGPWWRAAQLFIRWAKLGVWERLLALVQEQQGVGLS
;
A
#
# COMPACT_ATOMS: atom_id res chain seq x y z
N MET A 1 12.20 -9.61 25.39
CA MET A 1 11.32 -10.30 24.42
C MET A 1 10.08 -9.44 24.30
N GLU A 2 10.13 -8.40 23.49
CA GLU A 2 8.98 -7.53 23.23
C GLU A 2 8.40 -7.94 21.90
N GLU A 3 7.36 -8.77 21.98
CA GLU A 3 6.51 -9.16 20.86
C GLU A 3 5.31 -8.20 20.83
N GLY A 4 5.60 -6.90 20.72
CA GLY A 4 4.61 -5.83 20.68
C GLY A 4 4.42 -5.34 19.25
N ASP A 5 3.19 -5.49 18.74
CA ASP A 5 2.68 -4.90 17.50
C ASP A 5 3.11 -5.57 16.16
N ARG A 6 2.66 -6.81 15.91
CA ARG A 6 2.59 -7.40 14.55
C ARG A 6 1.33 -6.98 13.78
N THR A 7 0.60 -6.02 14.31
CA THR A 7 -0.42 -5.26 13.59
C THR A 7 0.30 -4.15 12.86
N GLY A 8 0.78 -4.42 11.64
CA GLY A 8 1.42 -3.42 10.76
C GLY A 8 0.53 -2.19 10.58
N THR A 9 0.64 -1.26 11.53
CA THR A 9 -0.21 -0.08 11.60
C THR A 9 0.36 0.88 10.57
N PHE A 10 -0.36 1.07 9.48
CA PHE A 10 -0.03 2.08 8.49
C PHE A 10 -0.30 3.46 9.12
N THR A 11 0.67 3.92 9.94
CA THR A 11 0.58 5.12 10.75
C THR A 11 0.34 6.34 9.88
N ASP A 12 -0.20 7.41 10.47
CA ASP A 12 -0.40 8.68 9.77
C ASP A 12 0.91 9.23 9.21
N GLU A 13 2.02 9.03 9.92
CA GLU A 13 3.36 9.41 9.48
C GLU A 13 3.80 8.63 8.25
N THR A 14 3.59 7.30 8.26
CA THR A 14 3.85 6.46 7.09
C THR A 14 2.98 6.90 5.91
N TRP A 15 1.69 7.15 6.15
CA TRP A 15 0.79 7.65 5.10
C TRP A 15 1.21 9.00 4.54
N ALA A 16 1.69 9.93 5.35
CA ALA A 16 2.16 11.23 4.88
C ALA A 16 3.34 11.12 3.89
N ILE A 17 4.15 10.06 3.98
CA ILE A 17 5.24 9.77 3.03
C ILE A 17 4.70 9.08 1.77
N TRP A 18 3.83 8.08 1.94
CA TRP A 18 3.34 7.27 0.83
C TRP A 18 2.27 7.95 -0.02
N GLU A 19 1.40 8.76 0.57
CA GLU A 19 0.30 9.47 -0.11
C GLU A 19 0.78 10.27 -1.32
N PRO A 20 1.76 11.20 -1.22
CA PRO A 20 2.19 11.97 -2.38
C PRO A 20 2.78 11.08 -3.48
N LEU A 21 3.57 10.06 -3.12
CA LEU A 21 4.15 9.12 -4.09
C LEU A 21 3.06 8.33 -4.83
N ILE A 22 2.03 7.91 -4.09
CA ILE A 22 0.87 7.20 -4.64
C ILE A 22 0.06 8.14 -5.55
N GLU A 23 -0.16 9.40 -5.17
CA GLU A 23 -0.87 10.38 -6.00
C GLU A 23 -0.16 10.65 -7.33
N GLU A 24 1.18 10.65 -7.34
CA GLU A 24 1.98 10.83 -8.56
C GLU A 24 1.80 9.69 -9.56
N VAL A 25 1.66 8.44 -9.09
CA VAL A 25 1.62 7.25 -9.96
C VAL A 25 0.23 6.71 -10.22
N ARG A 26 -0.72 6.93 -9.30
CA ARG A 26 -2.09 6.44 -9.46
C ARG A 26 -2.76 7.18 -10.60
N GLN A 27 -3.62 6.49 -11.33
CA GLN A 27 -4.55 7.20 -12.21
C GLN A 27 -5.46 8.10 -11.37
N ARG A 28 -5.50 9.39 -11.72
CA ARG A 28 -6.48 10.34 -11.17
C ARG A 28 -7.88 9.77 -11.36
N GLY A 29 -8.46 9.31 -10.27
CA GLY A 29 -9.71 8.57 -10.24
C GLY A 29 -10.55 8.94 -9.02
N LYS A 30 -11.85 8.64 -9.09
CA LYS A 30 -12.89 9.07 -8.14
C LYS A 30 -12.81 8.43 -6.74
N THR A 31 -11.79 7.62 -6.43
CA THR A 31 -11.67 6.99 -5.11
C THR A 31 -11.30 8.04 -4.06
N PRO A 32 -12.13 8.22 -3.01
CA PRO A 32 -11.81 9.13 -1.92
C PRO A 32 -10.48 8.76 -1.24
N PRO A 33 -9.65 9.72 -0.83
CA PRO A 33 -8.35 9.47 -0.20
C PRO A 33 -8.41 8.51 1.01
N HIS A 34 -9.45 8.65 1.84
CA HIS A 34 -9.66 7.79 3.01
C HIS A 34 -9.84 6.30 2.64
N ASP A 35 -10.57 6.01 1.57
CA ASP A 35 -10.75 4.63 1.10
C ASP A 35 -9.48 4.08 0.45
N LEU A 36 -8.65 4.95 -0.15
CA LEU A 36 -7.37 4.56 -0.72
C LEU A 36 -6.37 4.17 0.38
N ARG A 37 -6.20 5.01 1.42
CA ARG A 37 -5.32 4.71 2.56
C ARG A 37 -5.62 3.34 3.15
N ARG A 38 -6.89 3.11 3.48
CA ARG A 38 -7.32 1.85 4.08
C ARG A 38 -7.07 0.65 3.15
N THR A 39 -7.30 0.82 1.85
CA THR A 39 -7.08 -0.26 0.87
C THR A 39 -5.59 -0.56 0.68
N ILE A 40 -4.73 0.45 0.71
CA ILE A 40 -3.28 0.30 0.60
C ILE A 40 -2.71 -0.35 1.87
N ALA A 41 -3.16 0.08 3.04
CA ALA A 41 -2.81 -0.55 4.32
C ALA A 41 -3.16 -2.04 4.33
N ALA A 42 -4.32 -2.43 3.80
CA ALA A 42 -4.73 -3.83 3.64
C ALA A 42 -3.77 -4.64 2.75
N ILE A 43 -3.26 -4.05 1.67
CA ILE A 43 -2.31 -4.69 0.74
C ILE A 43 -0.96 -4.91 1.42
N PHE A 44 -0.46 -3.91 2.15
CA PHE A 44 0.80 -3.99 2.87
C PHE A 44 0.74 -4.98 4.02
N TRP A 45 -0.30 -4.93 4.86
CA TRP A 45 -0.51 -5.90 5.93
C TRP A 45 -0.47 -7.33 5.40
N ARG A 46 -1.14 -7.58 4.26
CA ARG A 46 -1.16 -8.90 3.62
C ARG A 46 0.21 -9.34 3.12
N HIS A 47 1.04 -8.43 2.62
CA HIS A 47 2.42 -8.74 2.22
C HIS A 47 3.31 -9.01 3.43
N GLU A 48 3.26 -8.17 4.46
CA GLU A 48 4.05 -8.30 5.68
C GLU A 48 3.75 -9.62 6.42
N ASN A 49 2.49 -10.03 6.46
CA ASN A 49 2.05 -11.25 7.13
C ASN A 49 2.12 -12.50 6.24
N GLY A 50 2.48 -12.38 4.96
CA GLY A 50 2.46 -13.49 4.00
C GLY A 50 1.08 -14.15 3.84
N ALA A 51 0.01 -13.39 4.12
CA ALA A 51 -1.31 -13.95 4.33
C ALA A 51 -2.12 -14.09 3.02
N LYS A 52 -3.17 -14.91 3.07
CA LYS A 52 -4.18 -14.97 2.00
C LYS A 52 -5.01 -13.67 2.04
N TRP A 53 -5.50 -13.22 0.88
CA TRP A 53 -6.37 -12.04 0.81
C TRP A 53 -7.55 -12.10 1.79
N ARG A 54 -8.18 -13.28 1.92
CA ARG A 54 -9.31 -13.50 2.83
C ARG A 54 -8.97 -13.37 4.32
N SER A 55 -7.69 -13.36 4.67
CA SER A 55 -7.22 -13.22 6.05
C SER A 55 -7.01 -11.76 6.46
N ILE A 56 -7.19 -10.81 5.54
CA ILE A 56 -7.09 -9.38 5.84
C ILE A 56 -8.14 -9.01 6.91
N PRO A 57 -7.73 -8.31 7.99
CA PRO A 57 -8.65 -7.80 9.01
C PRO A 57 -9.75 -6.92 8.42
N ALA A 58 -10.99 -7.11 8.89
CA ALA A 58 -12.14 -6.37 8.38
C ALA A 58 -12.07 -4.85 8.67
N GLU A 59 -11.29 -4.45 9.68
CA GLU A 59 -10.98 -3.05 9.99
C GLU A 59 -10.25 -2.32 8.84
N LEU A 60 -9.41 -3.05 8.10
CA LEU A 60 -8.74 -2.57 6.88
C LEU A 60 -9.67 -2.62 5.66
N GLY A 61 -10.96 -2.85 5.90
CA GLY A 61 -11.99 -2.90 4.88
C GLY A 61 -12.02 -4.23 4.12
N PRO A 62 -12.86 -4.30 3.08
CA PRO A 62 -13.06 -5.54 2.36
C PRO A 62 -11.83 -5.97 1.56
N TRP A 63 -11.34 -7.17 1.83
CA TRP A 63 -10.21 -7.79 1.14
C TRP A 63 -10.32 -7.79 -0.39
N TRP A 64 -11.54 -7.87 -0.94
CA TRP A 64 -11.75 -7.91 -2.38
C TRP A 64 -11.40 -6.58 -3.05
N ARG A 65 -11.55 -5.44 -2.37
CA ARG A 65 -11.10 -4.14 -2.89
C ARG A 65 -9.58 -4.07 -2.94
N ALA A 66 -8.91 -4.55 -1.89
CA ALA A 66 -7.44 -4.62 -1.84
C ALA A 66 -6.90 -5.50 -2.96
N ALA A 67 -7.47 -6.69 -3.16
CA ALA A 67 -7.09 -7.58 -4.24
C ALA A 67 -7.33 -6.94 -5.63
N GLN A 68 -8.50 -6.32 -5.83
CA GLN A 68 -8.82 -5.65 -7.10
C GLN A 68 -7.89 -4.47 -7.40
N LEU A 69 -7.57 -3.65 -6.40
CA LEU A 69 -6.65 -2.53 -6.55
C LEU A 69 -5.26 -3.04 -6.89
N PHE A 70 -4.76 -4.03 -6.15
CA PHE A 70 -3.46 -4.65 -6.41
C PHE A 70 -3.34 -5.18 -7.84
N ILE A 71 -4.31 -5.96 -8.30
CA ILE A 71 -4.33 -6.51 -9.66
C ILE A 71 -4.43 -5.39 -10.70
N ARG A 72 -5.26 -4.37 -10.47
CA ARG A 72 -5.40 -3.24 -11.39
C ARG A 72 -4.09 -2.46 -11.51
N TRP A 73 -3.45 -2.15 -10.39
CA TRP A 73 -2.19 -1.42 -10.36
C TRP A 73 -1.04 -2.19 -10.98
N ALA A 74 -0.97 -3.50 -10.76
CA ALA A 74 -0.01 -4.37 -11.42
C ALA A 74 -0.19 -4.34 -12.95
N LYS A 75 -1.43 -4.42 -13.44
CA LYS A 75 -1.70 -4.33 -14.89
C LYS A 75 -1.36 -2.97 -15.50
N LEU A 76 -1.40 -1.91 -14.70
CA LEU A 76 -1.14 -0.54 -15.13
C LEU A 76 0.32 -0.10 -14.94
N GLY A 77 1.18 -0.98 -14.41
CA GLY A 77 2.57 -0.64 -14.11
C GLY A 77 2.74 0.33 -12.93
N VAL A 78 1.71 0.49 -12.09
CA VAL A 78 1.70 1.48 -11.01
C VAL A 78 2.67 1.08 -9.89
N TRP A 79 2.78 -0.22 -9.59
CA TRP A 79 3.70 -0.71 -8.55
C TRP A 79 5.16 -0.50 -8.94
N GLU A 80 5.48 -0.74 -10.22
CA GLU A 80 6.80 -0.55 -10.78
C GLU A 80 7.21 0.92 -10.75
N ARG A 81 6.30 1.84 -11.11
CA ARG A 81 6.51 3.28 -11.00
C ARG A 81 6.66 3.73 -9.55
N LEU A 82 5.84 3.21 -8.65
CA LEU A 82 5.92 3.52 -7.23
C LEU A 82 7.28 3.08 -6.65
N LEU A 83 7.75 1.89 -7.03
CA LEU A 83 9.05 1.38 -6.63
C LEU A 83 10.19 2.27 -7.16
N ALA A 84 10.13 2.69 -8.43
CA ALA A 84 11.11 3.60 -9.02
C ALA A 84 11.18 4.93 -8.24
N LEU A 85 10.02 5.54 -7.96
CA LEU A 85 9.97 6.79 -7.19
C LEU A 85 10.56 6.63 -5.78
N VAL A 86 10.25 5.54 -5.08
CA VAL A 86 10.82 5.28 -3.76
C VAL A 86 12.34 5.12 -3.84
N GLN A 87 12.86 4.42 -4.85
CA GLN A 87 14.31 4.28 -5.05
C GLN A 87 14.99 5.62 -5.33
N GLU A 88 14.38 6.46 -6.18
CA GLU A 88 14.85 7.82 -6.48
C GLU A 88 14.88 8.71 -5.23
N GLN A 89 13.84 8.64 -4.39
CA GLN A 89 13.74 9.40 -3.14
C GLN A 89 14.72 8.93 -2.06
N GLN A 90 15.02 7.62 -2.02
CA GLN A 90 15.96 7.06 -1.04
C GLN A 90 17.43 7.21 -1.49
N GLY A 91 17.70 7.80 -2.66
CA GLY A 91 19.06 7.94 -3.20
C GLY A 91 19.77 6.59 -3.40
N VAL A 92 19.02 5.50 -3.43
CA VAL A 92 19.55 4.16 -3.65
C VAL A 92 19.65 3.98 -5.16
N GLY A 93 20.66 4.62 -5.74
CA GLY A 93 21.23 4.11 -6.97
C GLY A 93 21.70 2.69 -6.65
N LEU A 94 21.04 1.68 -7.21
CA LEU A 94 21.62 0.35 -7.33
C LEU A 94 22.85 0.49 -8.25
N SER A 95 23.97 0.94 -7.67
CA SER A 95 25.32 0.79 -8.21
C SER A 95 25.98 -0.39 -7.52
#